data_AF-A0A820Q9G7-F1
#
_entry.id   AF-A0A820Q9G7-F1
#
_cell.length_a   1.000
_cell.length_b   1.000
_cell.length_c   1.000
_cell.angle_alpha   90.00
_cell.angle_beta   90.00
_cell.angle_gamma   90.00
#
_symmetry.space_group_name_H-M   'P 1'
#
loop_
_entity.id
_entity.type
_entity.pdbx_description
1 polymer ?
#
loop_
_entity_poly.entity_id
_entity_poly.type
_entity_poly.pdbx_seq_one_letter_code
_entity_poly.pdbx_strand_id
1 'polypeptide(L)'
;MSKRTWSTENEIYKKFKWIPFKIDSVPWNGLLKRHLWRRMIDINVCENRPVDNELIKTLQWITNVWQRYNECLQKLSLQDALLGPALFFDCPMERDAIFE
;
A
#
# COMPACT_ATOMS: atom_id res chain seq x y z
N MET A 1 14.77 22.55 -35.12
CA MET A 1 13.84 21.42 -35.41
C MET A 1 14.52 20.11 -35.02
N SER A 2 14.35 19.65 -33.78
CA SER A 2 14.92 18.39 -33.28
C SER A 2 13.85 17.30 -33.33
N LYS A 3 13.94 16.39 -34.30
CA LYS A 3 13.07 15.21 -34.44
C LYS A 3 13.93 13.95 -34.45
N ARG A 4 14.53 13.60 -33.31
CA ARG A 4 15.19 12.30 -33.09
C ARG A 4 15.09 11.88 -31.63
N THR A 5 13.88 11.61 -31.16
CA THR A 5 13.65 10.96 -29.85
C THR A 5 12.82 9.68 -29.98
N TRP A 6 11.98 9.57 -31.01
CA TRP A 6 11.09 8.42 -31.23
C TRP A 6 11.78 7.07 -31.52
N SER A 7 12.99 7.03 -32.09
CA SER A 7 13.59 5.75 -32.48
C SER A 7 14.09 4.93 -31.29
N THR A 8 14.63 5.58 -30.27
CA THR A 8 15.18 4.92 -29.09
C THR A 8 14.07 4.45 -28.15
N GLU A 9 13.03 5.28 -27.98
CA GLU A 9 11.82 4.93 -27.22
C GLU A 9 11.17 3.66 -27.79
N ASN A 10 10.98 3.61 -29.12
CA ASN A 10 10.30 2.47 -29.77
C ASN A 10 11.11 1.16 -29.69
N GLU A 11 12.44 1.23 -29.66
CA GLU A 11 13.29 0.06 -29.42
C GLU A 11 13.20 -0.44 -27.96
N ILE A 12 13.01 0.46 -27.00
CA ILE A 12 12.77 0.08 -25.59
C ILE A 12 11.39 -0.56 -25.45
N TYR A 13 10.34 0.00 -26.06
CA TYR A 13 8.99 -0.58 -26.04
C TYR A 13 8.92 -2.02 -26.59
N LYS A 14 9.80 -2.38 -27.52
CA LYS A 14 9.89 -3.75 -28.05
C LYS A 14 10.67 -4.71 -27.15
N LYS A 15 11.62 -4.20 -26.36
CA LYS A 15 12.50 -5.01 -25.49
C LYS A 15 11.89 -5.29 -24.12
N PHE A 16 10.91 -4.50 -23.70
CA PHE A 16 10.31 -4.60 -22.38
C PHE A 16 8.81 -4.89 -22.46
N LYS A 17 8.36 -5.85 -21.66
CA LYS A 17 6.93 -6.08 -21.43
C LYS A 17 6.42 -5.05 -20.43
N TRP A 18 5.63 -4.10 -20.90
CA TRP A 18 4.94 -3.16 -20.02
C TRP A 18 3.82 -3.88 -19.28
N ILE A 19 3.94 -3.92 -17.96
CA ILE A 19 2.91 -4.48 -17.08
C ILE A 19 2.18 -3.29 -16.46
N PRO A 20 0.93 -3.01 -16.87
CA PRO A 20 0.17 -1.91 -16.30
C PRO A 20 -0.12 -2.22 -14.83
N PHE A 21 0.43 -1.41 -13.93
CA PHE A 21 0.21 -1.53 -12.49
C PHE A 21 -1.01 -0.69 -12.12
N LYS A 22 -2.19 -1.25 -12.36
CA LYS A 22 -3.41 -0.59 -11.91
C LYS A 22 -3.57 -0.77 -10.41
N ILE A 23 -4.05 0.26 -9.72
CA ILE A 23 -4.33 0.22 -8.28
C ILE A 23 -5.49 -0.72 -7.91
N ASP A 24 -6.30 -1.10 -8.90
CA ASP A 24 -7.36 -2.14 -8.81
C ASP A 24 -6.82 -3.57 -8.95
N SER A 25 -5.53 -3.75 -9.23
CA SER A 25 -4.95 -5.08 -9.45
C SER A 25 -4.71 -5.81 -8.13
N VAL A 26 -4.95 -7.13 -8.16
CA VAL A 26 -4.77 -8.10 -7.05
C VAL A 26 -3.48 -7.91 -6.21
N PRO A 27 -2.30 -7.50 -6.72
CA PRO A 27 -1.13 -7.25 -5.86
C PRO A 27 -1.37 -6.23 -4.72
N TRP A 28 -2.27 -5.26 -4.90
CA TRP A 28 -2.65 -4.31 -3.84
C TRP A 28 -3.56 -4.93 -2.78
N ASN A 29 -4.32 -5.96 -3.15
CA ASN A 29 -5.23 -6.64 -2.23
C ASN A 29 -4.43 -7.36 -1.14
N GLY A 30 -4.58 -6.84 0.07
CA GLY A 30 -3.88 -7.32 1.25
C GLY A 30 -2.41 -6.89 1.34
N LEU A 31 -1.89 -6.01 0.47
CA LEU A 31 -0.53 -5.48 0.64
C LEU A 31 -0.41 -4.75 1.98
N LEU A 32 -1.32 -3.81 2.24
CA LEU A 32 -1.35 -3.07 3.50
C LEU A 32 -1.49 -4.02 4.70
N LYS A 33 -2.40 -4.99 4.59
CA LYS A 33 -2.59 -6.03 5.61
C LYS A 33 -1.27 -6.77 5.85
N ARG A 34 -0.65 -7.36 4.83
CA ARG A 34 0.61 -8.13 4.95
C ARG A 34 1.73 -7.29 5.55
N HIS A 35 1.86 -6.02 5.14
CA HIS A 35 2.88 -5.11 5.67
C HIS A 35 2.69 -4.86 7.16
N LEU A 36 1.49 -4.43 7.58
CA LEU A 36 1.21 -4.15 9.00
C LEU A 36 1.34 -5.41 9.87
N TRP A 37 0.84 -6.56 9.37
CA TRP A 37 1.00 -7.84 10.05
C TRP A 37 2.45 -8.25 10.21
N ARG A 38 3.28 -8.09 9.16
CA ARG A 38 4.71 -8.39 9.22
C ARG A 38 5.40 -7.51 10.26
N ARG A 39 5.18 -6.19 10.19
CA ARG A 39 5.80 -5.23 11.10
C ARG A 39 5.42 -5.49 12.57
N MET A 40 4.16 -5.83 12.84
CA MET A 40 3.72 -6.22 14.19
C MET A 40 4.42 -7.49 14.68
N ILE A 41 4.53 -8.52 13.84
CA ILE A 41 5.22 -9.77 14.19
C ILE A 41 6.70 -9.50 14.46
N ASP A 42 7.36 -8.75 13.58
CA ASP A 42 8.78 -8.44 13.71
C ASP A 42 9.08 -7.70 15.02
N ILE A 43 8.22 -6.75 15.39
CA ILE A 43 8.27 -6.04 16.68
C ILE A 43 8.05 -6.99 17.86
N ASN A 44 6.99 -7.79 17.84
CA ASN A 44 6.67 -8.70 18.95
C ASN A 44 7.78 -9.72 19.17
N VAL A 45 8.41 -10.19 18.10
CA VAL A 45 9.54 -11.14 18.17
C VAL A 45 10.82 -10.44 18.63
N CYS A 46 11.16 -9.27 18.08
CA CYS A 46 12.38 -8.54 18.42
C CYS A 46 12.40 -8.05 19.87
N GLU A 47 11.24 -7.64 20.38
CA GLU A 47 11.10 -7.04 21.71
C GLU A 47 10.49 -8.00 22.75
N ASN A 48 10.25 -9.25 22.36
CA ASN A 48 9.59 -10.27 23.20
C ASN A 48 8.26 -9.76 23.82
N ARG A 49 7.49 -8.98 23.04
CA ARG A 49 6.21 -8.43 23.47
C ARG A 49 5.07 -9.43 23.28
N PRO A 50 4.10 -9.48 24.21
CA PRO A 50 2.92 -10.30 24.04
C PRO A 50 2.07 -9.79 22.87
N VAL A 51 1.30 -10.69 22.26
CA VAL A 51 0.38 -10.33 21.18
C VAL A 51 -0.71 -9.40 21.73
N ASP A 52 -0.75 -8.17 21.21
CA ASP A 52 -1.78 -7.19 21.54
C ASP A 52 -3.02 -7.34 20.64
N ASN A 53 -4.08 -7.92 21.20
CA ASN A 53 -5.34 -8.14 20.50
C ASN A 53 -6.05 -6.83 20.09
N GLU A 54 -5.88 -5.74 20.85
CA GLU A 54 -6.48 -4.45 20.50
C GLU A 54 -5.72 -3.77 19.36
N LEU A 55 -4.39 -3.90 19.33
CA LEU A 55 -3.59 -3.48 18.18
C LEU A 55 -4.01 -4.25 16.93
N ILE A 56 -4.17 -5.58 17.02
CA ILE A 56 -4.64 -6.40 15.89
C ILE A 56 -5.98 -5.90 15.35
N LYS A 57 -6.96 -5.65 16.24
CA LYS A 57 -8.27 -5.12 15.83
C LYS A 57 -8.14 -3.75 15.16
N THR A 58 -7.27 -2.89 15.67
CA THR A 58 -7.02 -1.55 15.10
C THR A 58 -6.40 -1.64 13.71
N LEU A 59 -5.37 -2.46 13.53
CA LEU A 59 -4.73 -2.69 12.23
C LEU A 59 -5.71 -3.29 11.22
N GLN A 60 -6.53 -4.26 11.65
CA GLN A 60 -7.61 -4.81 10.82
C GLN A 60 -8.62 -3.73 10.41
N TRP A 61 -9.07 -2.91 11.36
CA TRP A 61 -9.99 -1.81 11.08
C TRP A 61 -9.41 -0.82 10.07
N ILE A 62 -8.16 -0.36 10.25
CA ILE A 62 -7.48 0.54 9.31
C ILE A 62 -7.44 -0.08 7.91
N THR A 63 -7.03 -1.35 7.80
CA THR A 63 -6.96 -2.03 6.49
C THR A 63 -8.32 -2.11 5.80
N ASN A 64 -9.39 -2.40 6.56
CA ASN A 64 -10.74 -2.51 6.02
C ASN A 64 -11.30 -1.15 5.60
N VAL A 65 -11.06 -0.09 6.39
CA VAL A 65 -11.51 1.27 6.05
C VAL A 65 -10.80 1.77 4.79
N TRP A 66 -9.48 1.59 4.71
CA TRP A 66 -8.70 1.98 3.54
C TRP A 66 -9.18 1.24 2.27
N GLN A 67 -9.43 -0.07 2.36
CA GLN A 67 -9.96 -0.85 1.24
C GLN A 67 -11.33 -0.33 0.79
N ARG A 68 -12.28 -0.19 1.73
CA ARG A 68 -13.63 0.29 1.42
C ARG A 68 -13.63 1.70 0.85
N TYR A 69 -12.75 2.58 1.34
CA TYR A 69 -12.59 3.93 0.82
C TYR A 69 -12.15 3.90 -0.66
N ASN A 70 -11.11 3.13 -0.97
CA ASN A 70 -10.62 2.99 -2.34
C ASN A 70 -11.65 2.31 -3.26
N GLU A 71 -12.38 1.31 -2.79
CA GLU A 71 -13.50 0.70 -3.54
C GLU A 71 -14.61 1.71 -3.85
N CYS A 72 -14.95 2.60 -2.91
CA CYS A 72 -15.93 3.66 -3.13
C CYS A 72 -15.46 4.66 -4.20
N LEU A 73 -14.20 5.09 -4.15
CA LEU A 73 -13.63 6.00 -5.15
C LEU A 73 -13.58 5.37 -6.55
N GLN A 74 -13.25 4.08 -6.65
CA GLN A 74 -13.29 3.35 -7.91
C GLN A 74 -14.70 3.32 -8.50
N LYS A 75 -15.73 3.05 -7.68
CA LYS A 75 -17.14 3.06 -8.11
C LYS A 75 -17.60 4.44 -8.60
N LEU A 76 -17.06 5.51 -8.02
CA LEU A 76 -17.33 6.89 -8.43
C LEU A 76 -16.49 7.36 -9.62
N SER A 77 -15.67 6.48 -10.23
CA SER A 77 -14.71 6.82 -11.29
C SER A 77 -13.68 7.89 -10.89
N LEU A 78 -13.39 8.03 -9.60
CA LEU A 78 -12.42 8.97 -9.04
C LEU A 78 -11.07 8.27 -8.80
N GLN A 79 -10.49 7.69 -9.86
CA GLN A 79 -9.27 6.86 -9.75
C GLN A 79 -8.02 7.68 -9.42
N ASP A 80 -7.99 8.95 -9.83
CA ASP A 80 -6.87 9.87 -9.54
C ASP A 80 -6.81 10.29 -8.06
N ALA A 81 -7.87 10.04 -7.29
CA ALA A 81 -7.96 10.35 -5.86
C ALA A 81 -7.66 9.14 -4.96
N LEU A 82 -7.29 7.99 -5.53
CA LEU A 82 -7.08 6.77 -4.76
C LEU A 82 -5.89 6.91 -3.81
N LEU A 83 -6.10 6.50 -2.56
CA LEU A 83 -5.07 6.59 -1.53
C LEU A 83 -4.16 5.38 -1.63
N GLY A 84 -2.86 5.62 -1.86
CA GLY A 84 -1.84 4.58 -1.79
C GLY A 84 -1.67 4.05 -0.35
N PRO A 85 -1.28 2.78 -0.18
CA PRO A 85 -1.07 2.19 1.15
C PRO A 85 0.19 2.72 1.85
N ALA A 86 1.07 3.43 1.13
CA ALA A 86 2.29 4.02 1.67
C ALA A 86 2.01 4.98 2.84
N LEU A 87 0.84 5.62 2.87
CA LEU A 87 0.38 6.48 3.96
C LEU A 87 0.31 5.77 5.32
N PHE A 88 0.27 4.43 5.33
CA PHE A 88 0.14 3.63 6.53
C PHE A 88 1.40 2.83 6.86
N PHE A 89 2.48 2.95 6.09
CA PHE A 89 3.71 2.18 6.36
C PHE A 89 4.36 2.59 7.68
N ASP A 90 4.21 3.86 8.05
CA ASP A 90 4.70 4.41 9.32
C ASP A 90 3.69 4.31 10.45
N CYS A 91 2.59 3.55 10.28
CA CYS A 91 1.55 3.40 11.31
C CYS A 91 2.17 3.02 12.67
N PRO A 92 1.86 3.74 13.76
CA PRO A 92 2.39 3.41 15.08
C PRO A 92 1.92 2.02 15.51
N MET A 93 2.85 1.24 16.06
CA MET A 93 2.61 -0.12 16.57
C MET A 93 2.60 -0.16 18.10
N GLU A 94 2.83 0.99 18.72
CA GLU A 94 2.87 1.19 20.17
C GLU A 94 1.77 2.18 20.54
N ARG A 95 1.15 1.98 21.71
CA ARG A 95 0.10 2.87 22.19
C ARG A 95 0.63 4.24 22.63
N ASP A 96 1.92 4.34 22.92
CA ASP A 96 2.50 5.52 23.58
C ASP A 96 3.15 6.52 22.61
N ALA A 97 3.26 6.20 21.32
CA ALA A 97 3.96 7.02 20.32
C ALA A 97 3.19 8.28 19.85
N ILE A 98 2.04 8.62 20.45
CA ILE A 98 1.14 9.70 19.96
C ILE A 98 0.93 10.82 21.01
N PHE A 99 1.57 10.74 22.18
CA PHE A 99 1.44 11.77 23.22
C PHE A 99 2.81 12.35 23.67
N GLU A 100 3.60 12.86 22.73
CA GLU A 100 4.59 13.92 22.98
C GLU A 100 4.53 14.98 21.87
#